data_AF-A0A955SS51-F1
#
_entry.id   AF-A0A955SS51-F1
#
_cell.length_a   1.000
_cell.length_b   1.000
_cell.length_c   1.000
_cell.angle_alpha   90.00
_cell.angle_beta   90.00
_cell.angle_gamma   90.00
#
_symmetry.space_group_name_H-M   'P 1'
#
loop_
_entity.id
_entity.type
_entity.pdbx_description
1 polymer ?
#
loop_
_entity_poly.entity_id
_entity_poly.type
_entity_poly.pdbx_seq_one_letter_code
_entity_poly.pdbx_strand_id
1 'polypeptide(L)'
;MFLFFLALSPVFGSSKVTDVIDSVPKEDNTIYPNECRNGALENSDATFSEDGTHYDRYTLAWPGGDLEITLASNDFDAYLIITTAPGDPDGQTMNVDNFFTDPETYTQNNAPAGTYTIWANSAEISLGNYQVCVNQAAPCEGPTNPTLSAPSDQANDQPLNVTLNWSAKRFDKVIYGDDDRTDLYEVTDQNLLRIAESTVMLVPMSKITNNGDGTYTLASDTFNDYIQGQFGRPLCPSEPFANQPNPGDCSGFLVGPDLVVTAGHCIGSENECSSYAFVFGFQMIDANTPKLIIPQEDVYTCGQLVGHVLTDTTDWTIVRLDRAVMNRKPL
;
A
#
# COMPACT_ATOMS: atom_id res chain seq x y z
N MET A 1 13.38 3.11 17.88
CA MET A 1 12.97 1.86 17.18
C MET A 1 12.93 2.16 15.67
N PHE A 2 13.59 1.38 14.79
CA PHE A 2 13.49 1.61 13.33
C PHE A 2 12.20 0.95 12.83
N LEU A 3 11.19 1.74 12.49
CA LEU A 3 9.96 1.22 11.88
C LEU A 3 10.20 0.88 10.41
N PHE A 4 9.96 -0.38 10.10
CA PHE A 4 9.89 -0.92 8.75
C PHE A 4 8.74 -0.24 8.00
N PHE A 5 9.04 0.40 6.86
CA PHE A 5 8.00 0.82 5.93
C PHE A 5 7.42 -0.42 5.25
N LEU A 6 6.17 -0.73 5.58
CA LEU A 6 5.29 -1.60 4.80
C LEU A 6 4.95 -0.86 3.49
N ALA A 7 5.60 -1.21 2.38
CA ALA A 7 5.03 -0.93 1.07
C ALA A 7 4.41 -2.24 0.56
N LEU A 8 3.08 -2.29 0.60
CA LEU A 8 2.30 -3.35 -0.01
C LEU A 8 2.20 -3.02 -1.50
N SER A 9 2.93 -3.75 -2.35
CA SER A 9 2.72 -3.72 -3.80
C SER A 9 1.48 -4.56 -4.13
N PRO A 10 0.40 -3.99 -4.70
CA PRO A 10 -0.66 -4.81 -5.25
C PRO A 10 -0.15 -5.48 -6.53
N VAL A 11 -0.36 -6.79 -6.60
CA VAL A 11 -0.31 -7.52 -7.86
C VAL A 11 -1.36 -6.89 -8.76
N PHE A 12 -0.95 -6.27 -9.88
CA PHE A 12 -1.87 -5.76 -10.89
C PHE A 12 -2.65 -6.96 -11.47
N GLY A 13 -3.84 -7.24 -10.93
CA GLY A 13 -4.84 -8.07 -11.58
C GLY A 13 -5.31 -7.39 -12.87
N SER A 14 -5.52 -8.18 -13.92
CA SER A 14 -6.13 -7.71 -15.16
C SER A 14 -7.48 -7.05 -14.87
N SER A 15 -7.80 -5.97 -15.59
CA SER A 15 -9.09 -5.28 -15.46
C SER A 15 -10.24 -6.25 -15.77
N LYS A 16 -11.09 -6.56 -14.78
CA LYS A 16 -12.24 -7.49 -14.93
C LYS A 16 -13.36 -6.95 -15.86
N VAL A 17 -13.25 -5.69 -16.31
CA VAL A 17 -14.35 -4.96 -16.98
C VAL A 17 -14.43 -5.22 -18.49
N THR A 18 -13.47 -5.93 -19.09
CA THR A 18 -13.34 -5.97 -20.56
C THR A 18 -14.39 -6.82 -21.28
N ASP A 19 -15.04 -7.79 -20.63
CA ASP A 19 -16.09 -8.59 -21.28
C ASP A 19 -17.21 -8.98 -20.28
N VAL A 20 -18.32 -8.21 -20.30
CA VAL A 20 -19.51 -8.43 -19.46
C VAL A 20 -20.57 -9.26 -20.21
N ILE A 21 -21.08 -10.35 -19.61
CA ILE A 21 -22.21 -11.10 -20.17
C ILE A 21 -23.52 -10.53 -19.59
N ASP A 22 -24.17 -9.63 -20.33
CA ASP A 22 -25.47 -9.05 -19.96
C ASP A 22 -26.60 -10.09 -20.16
N SER A 23 -26.82 -10.97 -19.19
CA SER A 23 -28.08 -11.71 -19.08
C SER A 23 -29.09 -10.90 -18.29
N VAL A 24 -29.72 -9.91 -18.94
CA VAL A 24 -30.81 -9.05 -18.42
C VAL A 24 -30.51 -8.43 -17.05
N PRO A 25 -30.01 -7.19 -16.99
CA PRO A 25 -29.71 -6.55 -15.72
C PRO A 25 -30.94 -6.48 -14.81
N LYS A 26 -30.79 -6.98 -13.58
CA LYS A 26 -31.60 -6.58 -12.43
C LYS A 26 -31.51 -5.04 -12.35
N GLU A 27 -32.64 -4.36 -12.16
CA GLU A 27 -32.80 -2.91 -12.39
C GLU A 27 -31.57 -2.07 -12.01
N ASP A 28 -31.18 -1.10 -12.86
CA ASP A 28 -30.11 -0.13 -12.57
C ASP A 28 -30.34 0.51 -11.20
N ASN A 29 -29.62 0.02 -10.19
CA ASN A 29 -29.84 0.42 -8.81
C ASN A 29 -29.29 1.85 -8.63
N THR A 30 -30.13 2.86 -8.61
CA THR A 30 -29.66 4.24 -8.38
C THR A 30 -29.32 4.45 -6.91
N ILE A 31 -28.09 4.85 -6.58
CA ILE A 31 -27.66 5.24 -5.21
C ILE A 31 -27.32 6.74 -5.17
N TYR A 32 -27.63 7.39 -4.04
CA TYR A 32 -27.46 8.83 -3.86
C TYR A 32 -26.29 9.17 -2.93
N PRO A 33 -25.74 10.40 -3.01
CA PRO A 33 -24.76 10.88 -2.04
C PRO A 33 -25.23 10.75 -0.59
N ASN A 34 -24.35 10.28 0.30
CA ASN A 34 -24.60 10.00 1.72
C ASN A 34 -25.67 8.92 1.96
N GLU A 35 -25.76 7.92 1.08
CA GLU A 35 -26.68 6.78 1.20
C GLU A 35 -25.90 5.46 1.35
N CYS A 36 -26.42 4.56 2.18
CA CYS A 36 -26.02 3.16 2.23
C CYS A 36 -27.16 2.26 1.74
N ARG A 37 -26.83 1.24 0.96
CA ARG A 37 -27.75 0.21 0.47
C ARG A 37 -27.23 -1.18 0.76
N ASN A 38 -28.14 -2.04 1.19
CA ASN A 38 -27.86 -3.47 1.30
C ASN A 38 -28.23 -4.16 -0.01
N GLY A 39 -27.40 -5.11 -0.42
CA GLY A 39 -27.64 -5.97 -1.58
C GLY A 39 -27.20 -7.41 -1.27
N ALA A 40 -27.34 -8.29 -2.25
CA ALA A 40 -26.83 -9.65 -2.16
C ALA A 40 -26.43 -10.14 -3.55
N LEU A 41 -25.24 -10.75 -3.65
CA LEU A 41 -24.83 -11.48 -4.84
C LEU A 41 -25.53 -12.84 -4.84
N GLU A 42 -26.34 -13.08 -5.88
CA GLU A 42 -27.18 -14.24 -6.08
C GLU A 42 -26.84 -14.96 -7.39
N ASN A 43 -27.16 -16.24 -7.50
CA ASN A 43 -26.94 -17.02 -8.74
C ASN A 43 -27.65 -16.45 -9.98
N SER A 44 -28.67 -15.60 -9.78
CA SER A 44 -29.41 -14.93 -10.85
C SER A 44 -28.72 -13.66 -11.35
N ASP A 45 -27.74 -13.15 -10.63
CA ASP A 45 -27.07 -11.90 -10.98
C ASP A 45 -26.09 -12.15 -12.13
N ALA A 46 -25.84 -11.10 -12.90
CA ALA A 46 -24.96 -11.16 -14.04
C ALA A 46 -23.52 -11.47 -13.61
N THR A 47 -22.73 -12.05 -14.52
CA THR A 47 -21.37 -12.50 -14.24
C THR A 47 -20.36 -11.85 -15.17
N PHE A 48 -19.15 -11.58 -14.67
CA PHE A 48 -18.01 -11.24 -15.52
C PHE A 48 -17.60 -12.48 -16.34
N SER A 49 -17.35 -12.31 -17.64
CA SER A 49 -17.06 -13.45 -18.52
C SER A 49 -15.67 -14.05 -18.32
N GLU A 50 -14.74 -13.25 -17.78
CA GLU A 50 -13.33 -13.62 -17.60
C GLU A 50 -13.15 -14.60 -16.43
N ASP A 51 -13.87 -14.39 -15.33
CA ASP A 51 -13.70 -15.14 -14.08
C ASP A 51 -14.99 -15.77 -13.53
N GLY A 52 -16.15 -15.47 -14.10
CA GLY A 52 -17.46 -16.00 -13.68
C GLY A 52 -17.98 -15.42 -12.37
N THR A 53 -17.36 -14.37 -11.82
CA THR A 53 -17.81 -13.73 -10.58
C THR A 53 -19.12 -12.97 -10.79
N HIS A 54 -20.02 -13.02 -9.80
CA HIS A 54 -21.33 -12.35 -9.85
C HIS A 54 -21.20 -10.90 -9.43
N TYR A 55 -21.96 -10.01 -10.06
CA TYR A 55 -21.96 -8.60 -9.68
C TYR A 55 -23.35 -7.97 -9.69
N ASP A 56 -23.51 -6.95 -8.85
CA ASP A 56 -24.60 -5.98 -8.92
C ASP A 56 -24.06 -4.61 -9.37
N ARG A 57 -24.89 -3.84 -10.08
CA ARG A 57 -24.52 -2.52 -10.60
C ARG A 57 -25.35 -1.42 -9.96
N TYR A 58 -24.68 -0.35 -9.52
CA TYR A 58 -25.32 0.87 -9.06
C TYR A 58 -24.91 2.10 -9.87
N THR A 59 -25.86 3.02 -10.07
CA THR A 59 -25.63 4.30 -10.74
C THR A 59 -25.67 5.43 -9.72
N LEU A 60 -24.60 6.23 -9.67
CA LEU A 60 -24.45 7.38 -8.77
C LEU A 60 -24.33 8.67 -9.59
N ALA A 61 -25.22 9.63 -9.36
CA ALA A 61 -25.05 11.00 -9.84
C ALA A 61 -24.29 11.82 -8.77
N TRP A 62 -23.03 12.17 -9.04
CA TRP A 62 -22.18 12.92 -8.12
C TRP A 62 -22.15 14.41 -8.46
N PRO A 63 -22.37 15.31 -7.48
CA PRO A 63 -22.34 16.77 -7.71
C PRO A 63 -20.92 17.35 -7.85
N GLY A 64 -19.89 16.55 -7.61
CA GLY A 64 -18.50 16.96 -7.54
C GLY A 64 -18.04 17.25 -6.11
N GLY A 65 -16.73 17.20 -5.88
CA GLY A 65 -16.13 17.28 -4.55
C GLY A 65 -15.67 15.91 -4.04
N ASP A 66 -15.25 15.82 -2.78
CA ASP A 66 -14.60 14.62 -2.27
C ASP A 66 -15.59 13.44 -2.14
N LEU A 67 -15.32 12.36 -2.85
CA LEU A 67 -16.15 11.16 -2.99
C LEU A 67 -15.54 10.00 -2.21
N GLU A 68 -16.39 9.27 -1.50
CA GLU A 68 -16.08 7.98 -0.89
C GLU A 68 -17.18 6.98 -1.25
N ILE A 69 -16.77 5.78 -1.67
CA ILE A 69 -17.66 4.66 -1.96
C ILE A 69 -17.09 3.45 -1.24
N THR A 70 -17.89 2.79 -0.43
CA THR A 70 -17.47 1.61 0.34
C THR A 70 -18.33 0.41 -0.02
N LEU A 71 -17.74 -0.78 -0.02
CA LEU A 71 -18.40 -2.06 -0.18
C LEU A 71 -17.91 -3.00 0.93
N ALA A 72 -18.81 -3.40 1.84
CA ALA A 72 -18.50 -4.37 2.89
C ALA A 72 -19.33 -5.64 2.69
N SER A 73 -18.72 -6.79 2.90
CA SER A 73 -19.41 -8.07 3.05
C SER A 73 -18.89 -8.81 4.28
N ASN A 74 -19.73 -9.61 4.92
CA ASN A 74 -19.27 -10.61 5.90
C ASN A 74 -19.33 -12.03 5.32
N ASP A 75 -19.92 -12.17 4.14
CA ASP A 75 -20.22 -13.45 3.51
C ASP A 75 -19.18 -13.81 2.44
N PHE A 76 -18.43 -12.83 1.93
CA PHE A 76 -17.40 -13.00 0.90
C PHE A 76 -16.34 -11.90 0.98
N ASP A 77 -15.20 -12.14 0.32
CA ASP A 77 -14.16 -11.13 0.11
C ASP A 77 -14.59 -10.14 -0.97
N ALA A 78 -14.84 -8.89 -0.58
CA ALA A 78 -15.47 -7.90 -1.45
C ALA A 78 -14.52 -7.38 -2.53
N TYR A 79 -15.04 -7.07 -3.71
CA TYR A 79 -14.29 -6.51 -4.82
C TYR A 79 -15.06 -5.35 -5.44
N LEU A 80 -14.55 -4.13 -5.30
CA LEU A 80 -15.23 -2.90 -5.72
C LEU A 80 -14.64 -2.36 -7.01
N ILE A 81 -15.49 -2.07 -8.00
CA ILE A 81 -15.07 -1.45 -9.26
C ILE A 81 -15.87 -0.18 -9.50
N ILE A 82 -15.18 0.91 -9.86
CA ILE A 82 -15.80 2.20 -10.18
C ILE A 82 -15.46 2.61 -11.61
N THR A 83 -16.47 3.03 -12.39
CA THR A 83 -16.29 3.59 -13.73
C THR A 83 -17.03 4.92 -13.88
N THR A 84 -16.54 5.83 -14.73
CA THR A 84 -17.08 7.20 -14.91
C THR A 84 -17.86 7.41 -16.21
N ALA A 85 -18.02 6.35 -17.03
CA ALA A 85 -18.85 6.36 -18.23
C ALA A 85 -19.41 4.95 -18.56
N PRO A 86 -20.66 4.83 -19.07
CA PRO A 86 -21.15 3.57 -19.64
C PRO A 86 -20.45 3.31 -20.98
N GLY A 87 -19.58 2.31 -21.04
CA GLY A 87 -18.99 1.80 -22.29
C GLY A 87 -17.71 2.48 -22.80
N ASP A 88 -16.92 3.11 -21.92
CA ASP A 88 -15.57 3.57 -22.26
C ASP A 88 -14.52 2.62 -21.65
N PRO A 89 -13.94 1.68 -22.43
CA PRO A 89 -12.90 0.78 -21.95
C PRO A 89 -11.55 1.47 -21.69
N ASP A 90 -11.37 2.74 -22.10
CA ASP A 90 -10.19 3.56 -21.77
C ASP A 90 -10.49 4.61 -20.67
N GLY A 91 -11.75 4.70 -20.22
CA GLY A 91 -12.19 5.59 -19.15
C GLY A 91 -11.86 4.99 -17.79
N GLN A 92 -10.88 5.56 -17.08
CA GLN A 92 -10.38 5.19 -15.74
C GLN A 92 -11.24 4.15 -15.00
N THR A 93 -10.94 2.87 -15.24
CA THR A 93 -11.43 1.78 -14.39
C THR A 93 -10.56 1.77 -13.14
N MET A 94 -11.17 2.00 -11.99
CA MET A 94 -10.47 1.94 -10.70
C MET A 94 -10.96 0.70 -9.98
N ASN A 95 -10.11 -0.33 -9.97
CA ASN A 95 -10.32 -1.53 -9.18
C ASN A 95 -9.82 -1.24 -7.76
N VAL A 96 -10.67 -1.46 -6.78
CA VAL A 96 -10.31 -1.38 -5.37
C VAL A 96 -10.45 -2.79 -4.81
N ASP A 97 -9.29 -3.40 -4.60
CA ASP A 97 -9.09 -4.69 -3.97
C ASP A 97 -7.98 -4.49 -2.94
N ASN A 98 -8.39 -4.21 -1.71
CA ASN A 98 -7.46 -4.07 -0.62
C ASN A 98 -7.32 -5.46 0.03
N PHE A 99 -6.13 -6.05 -0.10
CA PHE A 99 -5.83 -7.43 0.26
C PHE A 99 -6.15 -7.86 1.73
N PHE A 100 -6.65 -6.98 2.61
CA PHE A 100 -6.79 -7.28 4.04
C PHE A 100 -7.95 -6.60 4.81
N THR A 101 -8.79 -5.73 4.23
CA THR A 101 -9.76 -4.94 5.01
C THR A 101 -11.11 -4.66 4.33
N ASP A 102 -12.18 -5.32 4.80
CA ASP A 102 -13.54 -4.79 4.62
C ASP A 102 -13.78 -3.52 5.47
N PRO A 103 -14.47 -2.49 4.94
CA PRO A 103 -14.98 -2.41 3.56
C PRO A 103 -13.90 -2.12 2.52
N GLU A 104 -14.05 -2.68 1.32
CA GLU A 104 -13.43 -2.13 0.12
C GLU A 104 -13.81 -0.68 -0.05
N THR A 105 -12.83 0.22 -0.10
CA THR A 105 -13.05 1.66 0.05
C THR A 105 -12.44 2.43 -1.12
N TYR A 106 -13.28 2.79 -2.09
CA TYR A 106 -12.93 3.71 -3.17
C TYR A 106 -13.06 5.15 -2.73
N THR A 107 -12.09 5.95 -3.13
CA THR A 107 -11.99 7.29 -2.62
C THR A 107 -11.34 8.26 -3.61
N GLN A 108 -11.91 9.47 -3.77
CA GLN A 108 -11.38 10.48 -4.68
C GLN A 108 -11.61 11.91 -4.18
N ASN A 109 -10.53 12.67 -4.01
CA ASN A 109 -10.63 14.09 -3.67
C ASN A 109 -10.95 14.92 -4.92
N ASN A 110 -11.77 15.96 -4.76
CA ASN A 110 -12.27 16.80 -5.85
C ASN A 110 -12.79 15.97 -7.04
N ALA A 111 -13.49 14.86 -6.76
CA ALA A 111 -14.07 14.03 -7.80
C ALA A 111 -14.94 14.90 -8.73
N PRO A 112 -14.84 14.76 -10.05
CA PRO A 112 -15.62 15.57 -10.97
C PRO A 112 -17.11 15.29 -10.81
N ALA A 113 -17.92 16.33 -11.02
CA ALA A 113 -19.36 16.14 -11.17
C ALA A 113 -19.64 15.24 -12.37
N GLY A 114 -20.48 14.22 -12.21
CA GLY A 114 -20.68 13.22 -13.25
C GLY A 114 -21.50 12.02 -12.79
N THR A 115 -21.64 11.05 -13.69
CA THR A 115 -22.27 9.78 -13.37
C THR A 115 -21.21 8.73 -13.16
N TYR A 116 -21.26 8.04 -12.03
CA TYR A 116 -20.37 6.95 -11.67
C TYR A 116 -21.18 5.65 -11.68
N THR A 117 -20.57 4.58 -12.16
CA THR A 117 -21.10 3.22 -12.07
C THR A 117 -20.28 2.47 -11.04
N ILE A 118 -20.97 1.87 -10.07
CA ILE A 118 -20.38 1.09 -8.99
C ILE A 118 -20.73 -0.36 -9.23
N TRP A 119 -19.73 -1.23 -9.28
CA TRP A 119 -19.92 -2.67 -9.41
C TRP A 119 -19.56 -3.30 -8.07
N ALA A 120 -20.57 -3.86 -7.41
CA ALA A 120 -20.38 -4.67 -6.21
C ALA A 120 -20.12 -6.11 -6.66
N ASN A 121 -18.92 -6.63 -6.40
CA ASN A 121 -18.47 -7.96 -6.80
C ASN A 121 -17.75 -8.64 -5.60
N SER A 122 -17.36 -9.89 -5.76
CA SER A 122 -16.47 -10.66 -4.89
C SER A 122 -15.13 -10.97 -5.58
N ALA A 123 -14.07 -11.16 -4.79
CA ALA A 123 -12.72 -11.44 -5.32
C ALA A 123 -12.67 -12.77 -6.08
N GLU A 124 -13.37 -13.79 -5.57
CA GLU A 124 -13.60 -15.10 -6.18
C GLU A 124 -15.10 -15.37 -6.38
N ILE A 125 -15.49 -16.46 -7.06
CA ILE A 125 -16.92 -16.81 -7.23
C ILE A 125 -17.53 -17.14 -5.85
N SER A 126 -18.22 -16.15 -5.27
CA SER A 126 -18.88 -16.25 -3.99
C SER A 126 -20.20 -15.48 -4.00
N LEU A 127 -21.12 -15.87 -3.13
CA LEU A 127 -22.46 -15.31 -3.03
C LEU A 127 -22.73 -14.91 -1.58
N GLY A 128 -23.53 -13.88 -1.37
CA GLY A 128 -23.82 -13.42 -0.02
C GLY A 128 -24.31 -11.99 0.04
N ASN A 129 -24.58 -11.51 1.25
CA ASN A 129 -25.08 -10.16 1.50
C ASN A 129 -23.92 -9.17 1.62
N TYR A 130 -24.13 -7.96 1.11
CA TYR A 130 -23.18 -6.86 1.23
C TYR A 130 -23.91 -5.55 1.53
N GLN A 131 -23.13 -4.53 1.90
CA GLN A 131 -23.58 -3.14 1.98
C GLN A 131 -22.65 -2.25 1.15
N VAL A 132 -23.24 -1.47 0.25
CA VAL A 132 -22.56 -0.40 -0.48
C VAL A 132 -22.96 0.95 0.13
N CYS A 133 -22.00 1.82 0.43
CA CYS A 133 -22.28 3.19 0.88
C CYS A 133 -21.57 4.21 0.01
N VAL A 134 -22.20 5.36 -0.22
CA VAL A 134 -21.62 6.53 -0.86
C VAL A 134 -21.63 7.67 0.15
N ASN A 135 -20.48 8.25 0.47
CA ASN A 135 -20.35 9.39 1.37
C ASN A 135 -19.64 10.55 0.68
N GLN A 136 -19.90 11.78 1.14
CA GLN A 136 -18.88 12.82 1.00
C GLN A 136 -17.69 12.40 1.85
N ALA A 137 -16.50 12.35 1.25
CA ALA A 137 -15.31 12.00 2.02
C ALA A 137 -15.18 12.96 3.20
N ALA A 138 -14.98 12.42 4.40
CA ALA A 138 -14.57 13.26 5.51
C ALA A 138 -13.23 13.93 5.15
N PRO A 139 -13.01 15.19 5.57
CA PRO A 139 -11.66 15.75 5.51
C PRO A 139 -10.70 14.79 6.20
N CYS A 140 -9.51 14.63 5.62
CA CYS A 140 -8.49 13.71 6.13
C CYS A 140 -8.16 14.06 7.59
N GLU A 141 -8.80 13.39 8.54
CA GLU A 141 -8.47 13.50 9.95
C GLU A 141 -7.30 12.57 10.22
N GLY A 142 -6.15 13.14 10.58
CA GLY A 142 -5.00 12.34 11.00
C GLY A 142 -5.39 11.39 12.13
N PRO A 143 -4.78 10.19 12.20
CA PRO A 143 -5.17 9.20 13.19
C PRO A 143 -5.00 9.77 14.60
N THR A 144 -6.10 9.96 15.34
CA THR A 144 -6.05 10.48 16.72
C THR A 144 -5.05 9.68 17.56
N ASN A 145 -4.10 10.33 18.24
CA ASN A 145 -3.12 9.63 19.09
C ASN A 145 -3.86 8.69 20.04
N PRO A 146 -3.41 7.43 20.17
CA PRO A 146 -4.06 6.51 21.09
C PRO A 146 -4.02 7.13 22.49
N THR A 147 -5.16 7.18 23.16
CA THR A 147 -5.24 7.64 24.56
C THR A 147 -4.62 6.64 25.54
N LEU A 148 -4.20 5.48 25.04
CA LEU A 148 -3.41 4.50 25.77
C LEU A 148 -1.95 4.92 25.71
N SER A 149 -1.35 5.16 26.88
CA SER A 149 0.09 5.24 27.02
C SER A 149 0.67 3.91 26.55
N ALA A 150 1.17 3.86 25.32
CA ALA A 150 1.98 2.74 24.88
C ALA A 150 3.20 2.65 25.82
N PRO A 151 3.66 1.45 26.17
CA PRO A 151 4.95 1.28 26.82
C PRO A 151 6.02 2.03 26.00
N SER A 152 6.95 2.71 26.65
CA SER A 152 8.11 3.28 25.94
C SER A 152 8.88 2.17 25.22
N ASP A 153 9.61 2.50 24.16
CA ASP A 153 10.61 1.62 23.56
C ASP A 153 11.40 0.87 24.65
N GLN A 154 11.49 -0.46 24.54
CA GLN A 154 12.14 -1.41 25.47
C GLN A 154 11.43 -1.72 26.80
N ALA A 155 10.20 -1.26 27.02
CA ALA A 155 9.42 -1.66 28.18
C ALA A 155 8.80 -3.06 27.99
N ASN A 156 9.24 -4.02 28.81
CA ASN A 156 8.67 -5.38 28.86
C ASN A 156 7.65 -5.50 30.01
N ASP A 157 6.74 -6.47 29.91
CA ASP A 157 5.78 -6.87 30.97
C ASP A 157 4.92 -5.74 31.56
N GLN A 158 4.56 -4.73 30.77
CA GLN A 158 3.69 -3.65 31.25
C GLN A 158 2.23 -4.11 31.38
N PRO A 159 1.56 -3.86 32.53
CA PRO A 159 0.16 -4.21 32.70
C PRO A 159 -0.72 -3.35 31.80
N LEU A 160 -1.30 -3.97 30.77
CA LEU A 160 -2.30 -3.33 29.91
C LEU A 160 -3.68 -3.44 30.55
N ASN A 161 -4.27 -2.31 30.93
CA ASN A 161 -5.68 -2.24 31.28
C ASN A 161 -6.51 -2.26 29.98
N VAL A 162 -6.69 -3.45 29.41
CA VAL A 162 -7.48 -3.62 28.19
C VAL A 162 -8.97 -3.47 28.55
N THR A 163 -9.59 -2.39 28.08
CA THR A 163 -11.05 -2.30 28.05
C THR A 163 -11.52 -2.86 26.72
N LEU A 164 -12.06 -4.08 26.74
CA LEU A 164 -12.58 -4.75 25.55
C LEU A 164 -13.91 -4.08 25.14
N ASN A 165 -13.86 -3.12 24.22
CA ASN A 165 -15.05 -2.58 23.55
C ASN A 165 -15.26 -3.32 22.23
N TRP A 166 -16.21 -4.24 22.22
CA TRP A 166 -16.67 -4.97 21.03
C TRP A 166 -17.68 -4.13 20.23
N SER A 167 -17.24 -3.03 19.60
CA SER A 167 -18.05 -2.33 18.59
C SER A 167 -17.25 -1.31 17.74
N ALA A 168 -16.08 -1.70 17.25
CA ALA A 168 -15.44 -1.10 16.07
C ALA A 168 -14.23 -1.98 15.70
N LYS A 169 -14.12 -2.41 14.44
CA LYS A 169 -12.81 -2.77 13.87
C LYS A 169 -11.96 -1.49 13.95
N ARG A 170 -11.24 -1.28 15.04
CA ARG A 170 -10.19 -0.26 15.11
C ARG A 170 -8.95 -0.92 14.57
N PHE A 171 -8.46 -0.41 13.44
CA PHE A 171 -7.15 -0.77 12.91
C PHE A 171 -6.11 -0.55 14.00
N ASP A 172 -5.30 -1.57 14.25
CA ASP A 172 -4.12 -1.41 15.07
C ASP A 172 -3.21 -0.43 14.33
N LYS A 173 -2.83 0.66 15.03
CA LYS A 173 -1.87 1.60 14.47
C LYS A 173 -0.55 0.86 14.23
N VAL A 174 0.05 1.08 13.06
CA VAL A 174 1.43 0.64 12.77
C VAL A 174 2.43 1.33 13.70
N ILE A 175 2.08 2.53 14.19
CA ILE A 175 2.83 3.31 15.17
C ILE A 175 2.25 3.06 16.56
N TYR A 176 3.08 2.51 17.45
CA TYR A 176 2.73 2.33 18.86
C TYR A 176 3.02 3.61 19.63
N GLY A 177 2.00 4.20 20.24
CA GLY A 177 2.15 5.42 21.04
C GLY A 177 2.10 6.69 20.21
N ASP A 178 2.92 7.68 20.60
CA ASP A 178 3.11 8.90 19.83
C ASP A 178 4.01 8.62 18.62
N ASP A 179 3.75 9.30 17.52
CA ASP A 179 4.64 9.26 16.36
C ASP A 179 5.92 10.03 16.65
N ASP A 180 6.99 9.30 16.95
CA ASP A 180 8.32 9.81 17.29
C ASP A 180 9.34 9.54 16.17
N ARG A 181 8.87 9.23 14.95
CA ARG A 181 9.73 9.06 13.77
C ARG A 181 10.49 10.36 13.50
N THR A 182 11.79 10.25 13.28
CA THR A 182 12.68 11.36 12.92
C THR A 182 13.50 11.01 11.69
N ASP A 183 13.84 12.01 10.89
CA ASP A 183 14.77 11.84 9.79
C ASP A 183 16.20 11.57 10.29
N LEU A 184 17.01 10.88 9.50
CA LEU A 184 18.37 10.53 9.89
C LEU A 184 19.26 11.74 10.17
N TYR A 185 19.03 12.89 9.51
CA TYR A 185 19.78 14.13 9.76
C TYR A 185 19.48 14.76 11.14
N GLU A 186 18.39 14.37 11.79
CA GLU A 186 18.00 14.84 13.13
C GLU A 186 18.60 13.95 14.24
N VAL A 187 19.07 12.75 13.87
CA VAL A 187 19.63 11.78 14.82
C VAL A 187 21.05 12.18 15.22
N THR A 188 21.28 12.33 16.53
CA THR A 188 22.60 12.68 17.09
C THR A 188 23.34 11.49 17.70
N ASP A 189 22.63 10.40 18.03
CA ASP A 189 23.22 9.19 18.59
C ASP A 189 24.08 8.46 17.55
N GLN A 190 25.39 8.43 17.80
CA GLN A 190 26.37 7.82 16.90
C GLN A 190 26.19 6.31 16.75
N ASN A 191 25.60 5.62 17.73
CA ASN A 191 25.28 4.21 17.60
C ASN A 191 24.13 3.98 16.61
N LEU A 192 23.11 4.84 16.64
CA LEU A 192 22.00 4.76 15.68
C LEU A 192 22.47 5.11 14.27
N LEU A 193 23.30 6.15 14.12
CA LEU A 193 23.89 6.50 12.82
C LEU A 193 24.71 5.34 12.24
N ARG A 194 25.53 4.68 13.05
CA ARG A 194 26.31 3.50 12.63
C ARG A 194 25.43 2.31 12.23
N ILE A 195 24.31 2.08 12.91
CA ILE A 195 23.36 1.02 12.56
C ILE A 195 22.64 1.38 11.25
N ALA A 196 22.25 2.64 11.07
CA ALA A 196 21.61 3.13 9.86
C ALA A 196 22.47 2.92 8.60
N GLU A 197 23.80 3.05 8.70
CA GLU A 197 24.73 2.76 7.61
C GLU A 197 24.61 1.32 7.05
N SER A 198 24.08 0.39 7.86
CA SER A 198 23.94 -1.04 7.53
C SER A 198 22.55 -1.37 6.98
N THR A 199 21.65 -0.39 6.93
CA THR A 199 20.29 -0.52 6.40
C THR A 199 20.30 -0.25 4.89
N VAL A 200 19.54 -1.04 4.15
CA VAL A 200 19.47 -0.98 2.69
C VAL A 200 18.03 -0.79 2.24
N MET A 201 17.85 0.04 1.22
CA MET A 201 16.58 0.23 0.53
C MET A 201 16.53 -0.67 -0.70
N LEU A 202 15.44 -1.40 -0.89
CA LEU A 202 15.18 -2.18 -2.09
C LEU A 202 14.39 -1.29 -3.05
N VAL A 203 15.04 -0.93 -4.14
CA VAL A 203 14.52 0.00 -5.16
C VAL A 203 14.17 -0.80 -6.41
N PRO A 204 12.92 -0.77 -6.89
CA PRO A 204 12.57 -1.38 -8.16
C PRO A 204 13.48 -0.87 -9.28
N MET A 205 13.91 -1.75 -10.19
CA MET A 205 14.75 -1.35 -11.32
C MET A 205 14.11 -0.26 -12.20
N SER A 206 12.78 -0.13 -12.17
CA SER A 206 12.03 0.95 -12.85
C SER A 206 12.16 2.33 -12.18
N LYS A 207 12.54 2.39 -10.90
CA LYS A 207 12.69 3.62 -10.10
C LYS A 207 14.15 4.07 -9.93
N ILE A 208 15.08 3.45 -10.67
CA ILE A 208 16.50 3.79 -10.63
C ILE A 208 17.10 3.81 -12.04
N THR A 209 17.85 4.87 -12.34
CA THR A 209 18.51 5.06 -13.66
C THR A 209 20.02 5.09 -13.50
N ASN A 210 20.75 4.26 -14.25
CA ASN A 210 22.20 4.36 -14.35
C ASN A 210 22.58 5.52 -15.29
N ASN A 211 23.31 6.51 -14.79
CA ASN A 211 23.68 7.69 -15.54
C ASN A 211 24.88 7.49 -16.48
N GLY A 212 25.59 6.36 -16.36
CA GLY A 212 26.78 6.05 -17.16
C GLY A 212 28.05 6.79 -16.75
N ASP A 213 28.01 7.57 -15.67
CA ASP A 213 29.11 8.40 -15.14
C ASP A 213 29.61 7.94 -13.76
N GLY A 214 29.21 6.73 -13.33
CA GLY A 214 29.49 6.20 -12.00
C GLY A 214 28.46 6.60 -10.95
N THR A 215 27.33 7.20 -11.34
CA THR A 215 26.20 7.50 -10.45
C THR A 215 24.89 6.89 -10.95
N TYR A 216 23.94 6.77 -10.02
CA TYR A 216 22.56 6.40 -10.27
C TYR A 216 21.63 7.49 -9.79
N THR A 217 20.54 7.71 -10.52
CA THR A 217 19.46 8.63 -10.13
C THR A 217 18.26 7.84 -9.66
N LEU A 218 17.77 8.13 -8.45
CA LEU A 218 16.53 7.58 -7.90
C LEU A 218 15.32 8.41 -8.36
N ALA A 219 14.16 7.76 -8.52
CA ALA A 219 12.90 8.44 -8.76
C ALA A 219 12.57 9.43 -7.63
N SER A 220 11.93 10.54 -7.98
CA SER A 220 11.63 11.65 -7.06
C SER A 220 10.17 11.74 -6.65
N ASP A 221 9.32 10.81 -7.10
CA ASP A 221 7.91 10.76 -6.71
C ASP A 221 7.81 10.69 -5.19
N THR A 222 6.97 11.55 -4.62
CA THR A 222 6.83 11.64 -3.18
C THR A 222 6.07 10.46 -2.62
N PHE A 223 6.17 10.22 -1.32
CA PHE A 223 5.34 9.22 -0.65
C PHE A 223 3.84 9.50 -0.88
N ASN A 224 3.45 10.78 -0.88
CA ASN A 224 2.10 11.20 -1.22
C ASN A 224 1.71 10.86 -2.66
N ASP A 225 2.59 11.08 -3.64
CA ASP A 225 2.31 10.74 -5.04
C ASP A 225 2.15 9.23 -5.21
N TYR A 226 2.98 8.44 -4.53
CA TYR A 226 2.87 6.98 -4.51
C TYR A 226 1.52 6.55 -3.95
N ILE A 227 1.15 7.03 -2.75
CA ILE A 227 -0.12 6.69 -2.11
C ILE A 227 -1.32 7.17 -2.95
N GLN A 228 -1.25 8.36 -3.54
CA GLN A 228 -2.28 8.86 -4.45
C GLN A 228 -2.41 7.99 -5.70
N GLY A 229 -1.30 7.54 -6.28
CA GLY A 229 -1.30 6.65 -7.44
C GLY A 229 -1.85 5.26 -7.12
N GLN A 230 -1.57 4.73 -5.92
CA GLN A 230 -2.03 3.40 -5.49
C GLN A 230 -3.50 3.39 -5.04
N PHE A 231 -3.92 4.39 -4.27
CA PHE A 231 -5.19 4.39 -3.56
C PHE A 231 -6.18 5.45 -4.06
N GLY A 232 -5.80 6.28 -5.03
CA GLY A 232 -6.64 7.37 -5.54
C GLY A 232 -6.78 8.58 -4.60
N ARG A 233 -6.21 8.51 -3.39
CA ARG A 233 -6.20 9.59 -2.40
C ARG A 233 -4.76 9.94 -1.96
N PRO A 234 -4.43 11.23 -1.85
CA PRO A 234 -3.20 11.66 -1.20
C PRO A 234 -3.23 11.32 0.30
N LEU A 235 -2.06 11.30 0.93
CA LEU A 235 -1.92 11.29 2.38
C LEU A 235 -2.55 12.54 2.98
N CYS A 236 -2.92 12.45 4.27
CA CYS A 236 -3.39 13.63 4.99
C CYS A 236 -2.28 14.71 5.00
N PRO A 237 -2.63 16.01 4.88
CA PRO A 237 -1.62 17.08 4.92
C PRO A 237 -0.76 17.11 6.18
N SER A 238 -1.23 16.49 7.26
CA SER A 238 -0.53 16.35 8.53
C SER A 238 0.41 15.15 8.59
N GLU A 239 0.39 14.24 7.61
CA GLU A 239 1.25 13.05 7.62
C GLU A 239 2.73 13.47 7.49
N PRO A 240 3.58 13.12 8.47
CA PRO A 240 5.01 13.34 8.36
C PRO A 240 5.59 12.67 7.11
N PHE A 241 6.63 13.27 6.52
CA PHE A 241 7.34 12.72 5.36
C PHE A 241 6.52 12.59 4.06
N ALA A 242 5.24 12.97 4.02
CA ALA A 242 4.36 12.82 2.85
C ALA A 242 4.98 13.39 1.56
N ASN A 243 5.68 14.53 1.65
CA ASN A 243 6.30 15.20 0.51
C ASN A 243 7.76 14.78 0.25
N GLN A 244 8.28 13.78 0.96
CA GLN A 244 9.63 13.26 0.72
C GLN A 244 9.60 12.19 -0.39
N PRO A 245 10.65 12.06 -1.21
CA PRO A 245 10.74 11.02 -2.23
C PRO A 245 10.64 9.61 -1.64
N ASN A 246 9.90 8.71 -2.31
CA ASN A 246 9.81 7.30 -1.96
C ASN A 246 10.21 6.37 -3.13
N PRO A 247 11.52 6.24 -3.43
CA PRO A 247 11.99 5.39 -4.52
C PRO A 247 12.02 3.90 -4.17
N GLY A 248 11.93 3.53 -2.88
CA GLY A 248 11.97 2.15 -2.42
C GLY A 248 10.59 1.52 -2.24
N ASP A 249 10.51 0.21 -2.40
CA ASP A 249 9.30 -0.57 -2.06
C ASP A 249 9.55 -1.47 -0.84
N CYS A 250 10.80 -1.80 -0.54
CA CYS A 250 11.16 -2.60 0.62
C CYS A 250 12.45 -2.11 1.28
N SER A 251 12.75 -2.68 2.45
CA SER A 251 14.00 -2.43 3.17
C SER A 251 14.64 -3.73 3.64
N GLY A 252 15.90 -3.66 4.02
CA GLY A 252 16.64 -4.76 4.60
C GLY A 252 17.85 -4.27 5.37
N PHE A 253 18.67 -5.20 5.85
CA PHE A 253 19.90 -4.87 6.55
C PHE A 253 21.01 -5.89 6.27
N LEU A 254 22.25 -5.40 6.30
CA LEU A 254 23.45 -6.18 6.06
C LEU A 254 23.79 -7.06 7.28
N VAL A 255 23.93 -8.38 7.08
CA VAL A 255 24.28 -9.38 8.13
C VAL A 255 25.58 -10.13 7.84
N GLY A 256 26.20 -9.86 6.70
CA GLY A 256 27.50 -10.40 6.31
C GLY A 256 28.17 -9.50 5.26
N PRO A 257 29.37 -9.84 4.77
CA PRO A 257 30.06 -9.00 3.78
C PRO A 257 29.24 -8.72 2.52
N ASP A 258 28.38 -9.64 2.12
CA ASP A 258 27.54 -9.60 0.92
C ASP A 258 26.13 -10.14 1.20
N LEU A 259 25.70 -10.25 2.45
CA LEU A 259 24.41 -10.85 2.84
C LEU A 259 23.46 -9.80 3.40
N VAL A 260 22.27 -9.71 2.83
CA VAL A 260 21.17 -8.84 3.27
C VAL A 260 20.00 -9.70 3.73
N VAL A 261 19.42 -9.35 4.88
CA VAL A 261 18.12 -9.86 5.33
C VAL A 261 17.04 -8.84 4.95
N THR A 262 15.94 -9.32 4.38
CA THR A 262 14.71 -8.55 4.10
C THR A 262 13.49 -9.44 4.38
N ALA A 263 12.27 -8.94 4.15
CA ALA A 263 11.06 -9.73 4.29
C ALA A 263 10.90 -10.72 3.13
N GLY A 264 10.27 -11.87 3.39
CA GLY A 264 9.95 -12.88 2.39
C GLY A 264 8.92 -12.38 1.37
N HIS A 265 7.93 -11.58 1.83
CA HIS A 265 6.96 -10.97 0.91
C HIS A 265 7.58 -9.90 -0.02
N CYS A 266 8.76 -9.37 0.32
CA CYS A 266 9.49 -8.46 -0.57
C CYS A 266 10.19 -9.21 -1.71
N ILE A 267 10.75 -10.39 -1.41
CA ILE A 267 11.50 -11.22 -2.36
C ILE A 267 11.20 -12.70 -2.07
N GLY A 268 10.31 -13.29 -2.86
CA GLY A 268 9.94 -14.71 -2.77
C GLY A 268 10.64 -15.60 -3.80
N SER A 269 11.28 -15.01 -4.82
CA SER A 269 11.88 -15.71 -5.96
C SER A 269 13.11 -14.99 -6.52
N GLU A 270 13.93 -15.72 -7.30
CA GLU A 270 15.09 -15.16 -8.01
C GLU A 270 14.70 -14.07 -9.02
N ASN A 271 13.51 -14.17 -9.61
CA ASN A 271 13.01 -13.18 -10.56
C ASN A 271 12.65 -11.86 -9.85
N GLU A 272 11.95 -11.93 -8.71
CA GLU A 272 11.68 -10.76 -7.88
C GLU A 272 12.99 -10.17 -7.34
N CYS A 273 13.92 -11.01 -6.90
CA CYS A 273 15.23 -10.56 -6.44
C CYS A 273 15.96 -9.74 -7.52
N SER A 274 15.91 -10.20 -8.78
CA SER A 274 16.52 -9.52 -9.93
C SER A 274 15.81 -8.23 -10.32
N SER A 275 14.56 -8.02 -9.89
CA SER A 275 13.80 -6.79 -10.15
C SER A 275 14.13 -5.64 -9.19
N TYR A 276 14.97 -5.88 -8.17
CA TYR A 276 15.40 -4.88 -7.19
C TYR A 276 16.89 -4.54 -7.30
N ALA A 277 17.19 -3.26 -7.16
CA ALA A 277 18.49 -2.77 -6.74
C ALA A 277 18.53 -2.61 -5.22
N PHE A 278 19.67 -2.93 -4.62
CA PHE A 278 19.93 -2.78 -3.19
C PHE A 278 20.76 -1.52 -3.00
N VAL A 279 20.13 -0.47 -2.47
CA VAL A 279 20.67 0.89 -2.43
C VAL A 279 20.95 1.29 -0.97
N PHE A 280 22.21 1.54 -0.67
CA PHE A 280 22.62 2.05 0.63
C PHE A 280 22.71 3.58 0.62
N GLY A 281 22.46 4.20 1.79
CA GLY A 281 22.76 5.61 2.01
C GLY A 281 21.85 6.60 1.26
N PHE A 282 20.64 6.18 0.88
CA PHE A 282 19.53 7.09 0.61
C PHE A 282 19.04 7.69 1.93
N GLN A 283 18.90 9.02 1.98
CA GLN A 283 18.46 9.76 3.15
C GLN A 283 18.10 11.20 2.77
N MET A 284 17.34 11.86 3.63
CA MET A 284 17.28 13.32 3.66
C MET A 284 18.59 13.87 4.26
N ILE A 285 19.22 14.82 3.57
CA ILE A 285 20.44 15.52 4.03
C ILE A 285 20.08 16.61 5.03
N ASP A 286 18.95 17.25 4.81
CA ASP A 286 18.28 18.21 5.68
C ASP A 286 16.76 18.13 5.40
N ALA A 287 15.98 18.98 6.07
CA ALA A 287 14.51 18.98 5.95
C ALA A 287 13.96 19.10 4.52
N ASN A 288 14.73 19.58 3.55
CA ASN A 288 14.28 19.85 2.19
C ASN A 288 15.11 19.16 1.11
N THR A 289 16.25 18.56 1.45
CA THR A 289 17.23 18.07 0.46
C THR A 289 17.34 16.54 0.49
N PRO A 290 16.67 15.81 -0.43
CA PRO A 290 16.85 14.37 -0.57
C PRO A 290 18.15 14.05 -1.32
N LYS A 291 18.86 13.00 -0.89
CA LYS A 291 20.00 12.45 -1.65
C LYS A 291 19.49 11.49 -2.73
N LEU A 292 19.16 12.02 -3.91
CA LEU A 292 18.64 11.24 -5.05
C LEU A 292 19.72 10.75 -6.03
N ILE A 293 20.92 11.33 -5.98
CA ILE A 293 22.07 10.87 -6.75
C ILE A 293 22.92 9.99 -5.85
N ILE A 294 22.99 8.70 -6.18
CA ILE A 294 23.69 7.67 -5.41
C ILE A 294 24.94 7.25 -6.20
N PRO A 295 26.11 7.19 -5.55
CA PRO A 295 27.31 6.71 -6.23
C PRO A 295 27.22 5.20 -6.49
N GLN A 296 27.80 4.72 -7.59
CA GLN A 296 27.70 3.32 -8.00
C GLN A 296 28.21 2.34 -6.95
N GLU A 297 29.17 2.70 -6.09
CA GLU A 297 29.63 1.86 -4.97
C GLU A 297 28.57 1.59 -3.88
N ASP A 298 27.48 2.37 -3.86
CA ASP A 298 26.37 2.22 -2.92
C ASP A 298 25.16 1.50 -3.54
N VAL A 299 25.25 1.11 -4.82
CA VAL A 299 24.21 0.37 -5.54
C VAL A 299 24.69 -1.05 -5.84
N TYR A 300 23.88 -2.03 -5.46
CA TYR A 300 24.16 -3.46 -5.60
C TYR A 300 22.97 -4.14 -6.29
N THR A 301 23.21 -5.30 -6.90
CA THR A 301 22.14 -6.12 -7.49
C THR A 301 22.03 -7.47 -6.79
N CYS A 302 20.92 -8.16 -6.99
CA CYS A 302 20.79 -9.53 -6.53
C CYS A 302 21.84 -10.43 -7.18
N GLY A 303 22.64 -11.13 -6.36
CA GLY A 303 23.57 -12.15 -6.81
C GLY A 303 22.98 -13.56 -6.68
N GLN A 304 22.31 -13.84 -5.56
CA GLN A 304 21.65 -15.13 -5.30
C GLN A 304 20.61 -15.01 -4.18
N LEU A 305 19.47 -15.67 -4.33
CA LEU A 305 18.56 -15.94 -3.21
C LEU A 305 19.10 -17.09 -2.34
N VAL A 306 19.57 -16.77 -1.13
CA VAL A 306 20.21 -17.77 -0.23
C VAL A 306 19.18 -18.59 0.52
N GLY A 307 18.08 -17.96 0.93
CA GLY A 307 16.98 -18.61 1.62
C GLY A 307 15.77 -17.68 1.74
N HIS A 308 14.58 -18.27 1.79
CA HIS A 308 13.31 -17.55 1.85
C HIS A 308 12.31 -18.39 2.63
N VAL A 309 11.53 -17.74 3.51
CA VAL A 309 10.37 -18.29 4.18
C VAL A 309 9.29 -17.23 4.22
N LEU A 310 8.12 -17.54 3.66
CA LEU A 310 6.89 -16.76 3.81
C LEU A 310 5.75 -17.69 4.23
N THR A 311 5.25 -17.48 5.43
CA THR A 311 4.12 -18.17 6.07
C THR A 311 3.39 -17.15 6.94
N ASP A 312 2.19 -17.49 7.43
CA ASP A 312 1.41 -16.62 8.32
C ASP A 312 2.15 -16.19 9.60
N THR A 313 3.20 -16.93 10.01
CA THR A 313 3.96 -16.67 11.24
C THR A 313 5.43 -16.32 11.01
N THR A 314 5.91 -16.35 9.77
CA THR A 314 7.35 -16.21 9.47
C THR A 314 7.54 -15.62 8.09
N ASP A 315 8.29 -14.53 8.04
CA ASP A 315 8.44 -13.69 6.86
C ASP A 315 9.89 -13.16 6.79
N TRP A 316 10.76 -13.87 6.07
CA TRP A 316 12.14 -13.45 5.87
C TRP A 316 12.74 -14.01 4.58
N THR A 317 13.68 -13.25 4.03
CA THR A 317 14.55 -13.63 2.92
C THR A 317 15.98 -13.21 3.19
N ILE A 318 16.94 -14.09 2.86
CA ILE A 318 18.37 -13.77 2.82
C ILE A 318 18.81 -13.71 1.36
N VAL A 319 19.34 -12.56 0.95
CA VAL A 319 19.91 -12.33 -0.37
C VAL A 319 21.42 -12.20 -0.26
N ARG A 320 22.13 -12.83 -1.18
CA ARG A 320 23.53 -12.52 -1.46
C ARG A 320 23.59 -11.46 -2.56
N LEU A 321 24.29 -10.37 -2.29
CA LEU A 321 24.55 -9.29 -3.24
C LEU A 321 25.57 -9.72 -4.30
N ASP A 322 25.61 -9.02 -5.43
CA ASP A 322 26.54 -9.25 -6.54
C ASP A 322 28.02 -9.06 -6.16
N ARG A 323 28.29 -8.33 -5.07
CA ARG A 323 29.62 -8.07 -4.52
C ARG A 323 29.57 -7.70 -3.04
N ALA A 324 30.71 -7.79 -2.38
CA ALA A 324 30.86 -7.42 -0.98
C ALA A 324 30.74 -5.89 -0.76
N VAL A 325 30.11 -5.53 0.34
CA VAL A 325 29.96 -4.16 0.85
C VAL A 325 31.18 -3.83 1.71
N MET A 326 32.13 -3.08 1.14
CA MET A 326 33.43 -2.86 1.77
C MET A 326 33.44 -1.77 2.85
N ASN A 327 32.52 -0.80 2.77
CA ASN A 327 32.54 0.42 3.59
C ASN A 327 31.46 0.46 4.67
N ARG A 328 30.85 -0.68 5.00
CA ARG A 328 29.76 -0.79 6.00
C ARG A 328 30.00 -2.00 6.88
N LYS A 329 29.64 -1.90 8.16
CA LYS A 329 29.73 -3.03 9.09
C LYS A 329 28.39 -3.75 9.11
N PRO A 330 28.33 -5.07 8.93
CA PRO A 330 27.10 -5.81 9.18
C PRO A 330 26.60 -5.65 10.62
N LEU A 331 25.28 -5.82 10.81
CA LEU A 331 24.63 -5.84 12.12
C LEU A 331 24.98 -7.11 12.91
#